data_AF-A0A4Q5MXD3-F1
#
_entry.id   AF-A0A4Q5MXD3-F1
#
_cell.length_a   1.000
_cell.length_b   1.000
_cell.length_c   1.000
_cell.angle_alpha   90.00
_cell.angle_beta   90.00
_cell.angle_gamma   90.00
#
_symmetry.space_group_name_H-M   'P 1'
#
loop_
_entity.id
_entity.type
_entity.pdbx_description
1 polymer ?
#
loop_
_entity_poly.entity_id
_entity_poly.type
_entity_poly.pdbx_seq_one_letter_code
_entity_poly.pdbx_strand_id
1 'polypeptide(L)'
;MHVLVTVGSRHGSTREIGDSLAGVLEREAHTVAQVDPDDVTSLVGYDAVVLGSAIYAGQMTESVRALVRRLEAALVDIPLWLFWSGPIGARARPVGEPDDVRLLQRRLKPRGVHMFGGQLATAGLGMAERSLVAAVGAVPGDYRDFEAVDSWAEQIAVELRAKARPGIEIPPSGQWRGLGPA
;
A
#
# COMPACT_ATOMS: atom_id res chain seq x y z
N MET A 1 -9.98 -12.10 5.69
CA MET A 1 -10.18 -11.01 4.73
C MET A 1 -9.41 -11.36 3.47
N HIS A 2 -9.97 -11.10 2.30
CA HIS A 2 -9.29 -11.17 1.02
C HIS A 2 -8.75 -9.80 0.64
N VAL A 3 -7.43 -9.67 0.51
CA VAL A 3 -6.75 -8.39 0.29
C VAL A 3 -6.09 -8.38 -1.08
N LEU A 4 -6.34 -7.34 -1.87
CA LEU A 4 -5.59 -7.07 -3.09
C LEU A 4 -4.34 -6.25 -2.76
N VAL A 5 -3.16 -6.75 -3.10
CA VAL A 5 -1.91 -5.97 -3.11
C VAL A 5 -1.53 -5.72 -4.56
N THR A 6 -1.51 -4.47 -4.99
CA THR A 6 -1.21 -4.11 -6.37
C THR A 6 -0.18 -2.99 -6.43
N VAL A 7 0.91 -3.23 -7.16
CA VAL A 7 2.11 -2.39 -7.08
C VAL A 7 2.65 -2.05 -8.45
N GLY A 8 2.70 -0.75 -8.75
CA GLY A 8 3.41 -0.25 -9.93
C GLY A 8 4.89 -0.05 -9.63
N SER A 9 5.76 -0.82 -10.28
CA SER A 9 7.22 -0.71 -10.15
C SER A 9 7.90 -0.76 -11.51
N ARG A 10 8.93 0.06 -11.71
CA ARG A 10 9.71 0.11 -12.96
C ARG A 10 10.92 -0.81 -12.92
N HIS A 11 11.65 -0.80 -11.81
CA HIS A 11 12.89 -1.56 -11.60
C HIS A 11 12.77 -2.65 -10.53
N GLY A 12 11.54 -3.03 -10.15
CA GLY A 12 11.28 -4.11 -9.18
C GLY A 12 11.40 -3.72 -7.70
N SER A 13 12.18 -2.69 -7.35
CA SER A 13 12.40 -2.29 -5.94
C SER A 13 11.12 -2.09 -5.13
N THR A 14 10.12 -1.42 -5.69
CA THR A 14 8.81 -1.22 -5.03
C THR A 14 7.97 -2.49 -5.01
N ARG A 15 8.12 -3.36 -6.01
CA ARG A 15 7.43 -4.65 -6.03
C ARG A 15 7.89 -5.51 -4.85
N GLU A 16 9.20 -5.56 -4.59
CA GLU A 16 9.74 -6.29 -3.42
C GLU A 16 9.18 -5.77 -2.08
N ILE A 17 8.89 -4.46 -1.96
CA ILE A 17 8.18 -3.92 -0.79
C ILE A 17 6.76 -4.50 -0.71
N GLY A 18 6.05 -4.52 -1.84
CA GLY A 18 4.73 -5.14 -1.94
C GLY A 18 4.73 -6.62 -1.60
N ASP A 19 5.77 -7.35 -2.02
CA ASP A 19 5.95 -8.78 -1.74
C ASP A 19 6.16 -9.03 -0.23
N SER A 20 6.98 -8.20 0.45
CA SER A 20 7.14 -8.27 1.91
C SER A 20 5.83 -8.02 2.64
N LEU A 21 5.10 -6.97 2.23
CA LEU A 21 3.77 -6.63 2.75
C LEU A 21 2.77 -7.78 2.59
N ALA A 22 2.70 -8.36 1.39
CA ALA A 22 1.84 -9.50 1.11
C ALA A 22 2.19 -10.68 2.01
N GLY A 23 3.47 -11.01 2.14
CA GLY A 23 3.94 -12.09 3.00
C GLY A 23 3.58 -11.89 4.48
N VAL A 24 3.63 -10.66 4.99
CA VAL A 24 3.19 -10.36 6.36
C VAL A 24 1.68 -10.57 6.50
N LEU A 25 0.87 -10.02 5.59
CA LEU A 25 -0.58 -10.16 5.63
C LEU A 25 -1.03 -11.64 5.55
N GLU A 26 -0.34 -12.46 4.76
CA GLU A 26 -0.56 -13.91 4.69
C GLU A 26 -0.24 -14.61 6.02
N ARG A 27 0.90 -14.29 6.64
CA ARG A 27 1.26 -14.80 7.98
C ARG A 27 0.22 -14.42 9.03
N GLU A 28 -0.40 -13.26 8.88
CA GLU A 28 -1.47 -12.78 9.73
C GLU A 28 -2.87 -13.36 9.38
N ALA A 29 -2.91 -14.44 8.60
CA ALA A 29 -4.10 -15.20 8.20
C ALA A 29 -5.08 -14.43 7.30
N HIS A 30 -4.57 -13.59 6.41
CA HIS A 30 -5.34 -13.01 5.31
C HIS A 30 -5.05 -13.73 3.99
N THR A 31 -6.05 -13.78 3.11
CA THR A 31 -5.87 -14.28 1.74
C THR A 31 -5.41 -13.12 0.87
N VAL A 32 -4.19 -13.16 0.35
CA VAL A 32 -3.64 -12.06 -0.46
C VAL A 32 -3.66 -12.44 -1.94
N ALA A 33 -4.11 -11.52 -2.79
CA ALA A 33 -3.89 -11.57 -4.22
C ALA A 33 -2.89 -10.48 -4.61
N GLN A 34 -1.80 -10.88 -5.24
CA GLN A 34 -0.86 -9.95 -5.86
C GLN A 34 -1.15 -9.88 -7.36
N VAL A 35 -1.63 -8.73 -7.82
CA VAL A 35 -2.03 -8.53 -9.22
C VAL A 35 -1.43 -7.23 -9.73
N ASP A 36 -0.88 -7.26 -10.94
CA ASP A 36 -0.31 -6.07 -11.56
C ASP A 36 -1.37 -5.00 -11.81
N PRO A 37 -1.07 -3.70 -11.62
CA PRO A 37 -2.10 -2.66 -11.71
C PRO A 37 -2.86 -2.65 -13.04
N ASP A 38 -2.20 -3.02 -14.13
CA ASP A 38 -2.81 -3.07 -15.47
C ASP A 38 -3.86 -4.18 -15.58
N ASP A 39 -3.69 -5.28 -14.84
CA ASP A 39 -4.55 -6.47 -14.86
C ASP A 39 -5.73 -6.39 -13.87
N VAL A 40 -5.72 -5.44 -12.94
CA VAL A 40 -6.84 -5.23 -12.00
C VAL A 40 -8.00 -4.55 -12.72
N THR A 41 -8.99 -5.34 -13.15
CA THR A 41 -10.18 -4.85 -13.87
C THR A 41 -11.41 -4.68 -12.98
N SER A 42 -11.41 -5.24 -11.77
CA SER A 42 -12.50 -5.16 -10.80
C SER A 42 -11.98 -5.34 -9.37
N LEU A 43 -12.69 -4.77 -8.40
CA LEU A 43 -12.43 -4.98 -6.97
C LEU A 43 -13.43 -5.95 -6.31
N VAL A 44 -14.35 -6.51 -7.09
CA VAL A 44 -15.34 -7.48 -6.59
C VAL A 44 -14.64 -8.71 -6.03
N GLY A 45 -15.01 -9.09 -4.80
CA GLY A 45 -14.42 -10.22 -4.07
C GLY A 45 -13.26 -9.86 -3.17
N TYR A 46 -12.74 -8.63 -3.23
CA TYR A 46 -11.76 -8.13 -2.26
C TYR A 46 -12.45 -7.36 -1.14
N ASP A 47 -11.93 -7.52 0.08
CA ASP A 47 -12.38 -6.82 1.27
C ASP A 47 -11.58 -5.53 1.54
N ALA A 48 -10.39 -5.43 0.92
CA ALA A 48 -9.41 -4.37 1.12
C ALA A 48 -8.40 -4.29 -0.04
N VAL A 49 -7.77 -3.12 -0.21
CA VAL A 49 -6.71 -2.86 -1.19
C VAL A 49 -5.50 -2.22 -0.51
N VAL A 50 -4.31 -2.73 -0.82
CA VAL A 50 -3.03 -2.05 -0.59
C VAL A 50 -2.47 -1.66 -1.95
N LEU A 51 -2.40 -0.36 -2.22
CA LEU A 51 -1.93 0.20 -3.48
C LEU A 51 -0.53 0.77 -3.31
N GLY A 52 0.42 0.26 -4.10
CA GLY A 52 1.81 0.70 -4.07
C GLY A 52 2.24 1.35 -5.38
N SER A 53 3.06 2.40 -5.32
CA SER A 53 3.72 2.94 -6.52
C SER A 53 5.16 3.38 -6.28
N ALA A 54 6.02 3.10 -7.25
CA ALA A 54 7.26 3.85 -7.40
C ALA A 54 6.96 5.31 -7.77
N ILE A 55 7.81 6.23 -7.33
CA ILE A 55 7.77 7.63 -7.77
C ILE A 55 8.96 7.90 -8.70
N TYR A 56 8.67 8.31 -9.93
CA TYR A 56 9.66 8.75 -10.91
C TYR A 56 9.32 10.15 -11.40
N ALA A 57 10.32 11.04 -11.40
CA ALA A 57 10.14 12.44 -11.79
C ALA A 57 8.97 13.15 -11.07
N GLY A 58 8.74 12.81 -9.79
CA GLY A 58 7.68 13.40 -8.98
C GLY A 58 6.27 12.85 -9.25
N GLN A 59 6.16 11.74 -9.97
CA GLN A 59 4.87 11.12 -10.27
C GLN A 59 4.88 9.61 -9.99
N MET A 60 3.73 9.08 -9.61
CA MET A 60 3.43 7.66 -9.58
C MET A 60 3.64 7.01 -10.95
N THR A 61 3.67 5.68 -10.98
CA THR A 61 3.72 4.94 -12.24
C THR A 61 2.43 5.13 -13.03
N GLU A 62 2.52 5.03 -14.36
CA GLU A 62 1.34 5.18 -15.21
C GLU A 62 0.31 4.06 -14.96
N SER A 63 0.77 2.83 -14.71
CA SER A 63 -0.11 1.68 -14.44
C SER A 63 -0.98 1.91 -13.19
N VAL A 64 -0.40 2.47 -12.12
CA VAL A 64 -1.17 2.84 -10.91
C VAL A 64 -2.14 3.98 -11.18
N ARG A 65 -1.71 5.03 -11.90
CA ARG A 65 -2.63 6.12 -12.26
C ARG A 65 -3.78 5.63 -13.14
N ALA A 66 -3.51 4.72 -14.07
CA ALA A 66 -4.52 4.12 -14.94
C ALA A 66 -5.50 3.26 -14.15
N LEU A 67 -5.01 2.41 -13.22
CA LEU A 67 -5.85 1.65 -12.30
C LEU A 67 -6.76 2.57 -11.49
N VAL A 68 -6.22 3.64 -10.89
CA VAL A 68 -7.03 4.56 -10.08
C VAL A 68 -8.10 5.23 -10.93
N ARG A 69 -7.76 5.75 -12.12
CA ARG A 69 -8.76 6.35 -13.01
C ARG A 69 -9.86 5.36 -13.41
N ARG A 70 -9.50 4.09 -13.60
CA ARG A 70 -10.42 3.02 -14.00
C ARG A 70 -11.35 2.60 -12.86
N LEU A 71 -10.85 2.55 -11.62
CA LEU A 71 -11.54 1.95 -10.48
C LEU A 71 -11.86 2.94 -9.34
N GLU A 72 -11.82 4.24 -9.61
CA GLU A 72 -11.94 5.28 -8.58
C GLU A 72 -13.16 5.10 -7.67
N ALA A 73 -14.34 4.93 -8.27
CA ALA A 73 -15.58 4.78 -7.50
C ALA A 73 -15.50 3.57 -6.54
N ALA A 74 -14.98 2.44 -7.00
CA ALA A 74 -14.82 1.25 -6.17
C ALA A 74 -13.71 1.43 -5.10
N LEU A 75 -12.64 2.17 -5.42
CA LEU A 75 -11.56 2.47 -4.47
C LEU A 75 -12.00 3.38 -3.32
N VAL A 76 -12.99 4.25 -3.54
CA VAL A 76 -13.57 5.12 -2.49
C VAL A 76 -14.37 4.29 -1.47
N ASP A 77 -15.01 3.21 -1.90
CA ASP A 77 -15.93 2.43 -1.08
C ASP A 77 -15.27 1.23 -0.36
N ILE A 78 -14.00 0.96 -0.64
CA ILE A 78 -13.24 -0.16 -0.07
C ILE A 78 -12.11 0.37 0.84
N PRO A 79 -11.79 -0.30 1.98
CA PRO A 79 -10.60 0.03 2.75
C PRO A 79 -9.35 0.02 1.88
N LEU A 80 -8.70 1.18 1.83
CA LEU A 80 -7.53 1.41 1.00
C LEU A 80 -6.37 1.86 1.88
N TRP A 81 -5.20 1.25 1.69
CA TRP A 81 -3.92 1.76 2.16
C TRP A 81 -3.06 2.10 0.96
N LEU A 82 -2.32 3.21 1.06
CA LEU A 82 -1.46 3.69 0.01
C LEU A 82 -0.01 3.66 0.50
N PHE A 83 0.88 3.13 -0.32
CA PHE A 83 2.30 3.37 -0.11
C PHE A 83 3.00 3.80 -1.38
N TRP A 84 4.14 4.43 -1.21
CA TRP A 84 5.01 4.74 -2.32
C TRP A 84 6.47 4.69 -1.89
N SER A 85 7.36 4.54 -2.87
CA SER A 85 8.81 4.54 -2.61
C SER A 85 9.51 5.66 -3.37
N GLY A 86 10.33 6.42 -2.64
CA GLY A 86 11.14 7.56 -3.08
C GLY A 86 11.43 8.51 -1.90
N PRO A 87 12.34 9.49 -1.98
CA PRO A 87 13.37 9.75 -2.99
C PRO A 87 14.63 8.89 -2.80
N ILE A 88 15.50 8.87 -3.82
CA ILE A 88 16.78 8.20 -3.75
C ILE A 88 17.89 9.23 -3.50
N GLY A 89 18.67 9.04 -2.43
CA GLY A 89 19.92 9.76 -2.16
C GLY A 89 19.82 10.74 -0.99
N ALA A 90 20.87 10.73 -0.14
CA ALA A 90 20.99 11.50 1.10
C ALA A 90 20.99 13.05 0.93
N ARG A 91 20.92 13.56 -0.29
CA ARG A 91 20.90 15.01 -0.62
C ARG A 91 19.65 15.46 -1.36
N ALA A 92 18.68 14.56 -1.58
CA ALA A 92 17.38 15.00 -2.03
C ALA A 92 16.85 15.98 -0.99
N ARG A 93 16.71 17.28 -1.35
CA ARG A 93 15.82 18.20 -0.64
C ARG A 93 14.56 17.42 -0.24
N PRO A 94 13.88 17.73 0.88
CA PRO A 94 12.59 17.12 1.15
C PRO A 94 11.71 17.33 -0.08
N VAL A 95 11.63 16.29 -0.92
CA VAL A 95 10.77 16.27 -2.08
C VAL A 95 9.45 16.08 -1.39
N GLY A 96 8.72 17.19 -1.24
CA GLY A 96 7.40 17.15 -0.67
C GLY A 96 6.62 16.01 -1.32
N GLU A 97 5.71 15.42 -0.55
CA GLU A 97 4.87 14.33 -1.02
C GLU A 97 4.35 14.62 -2.45
N PRO A 98 4.49 13.70 -3.42
CA PRO A 98 4.10 13.95 -4.81
C PRO A 98 2.66 14.48 -4.95
N ASP A 99 2.45 15.37 -5.92
CA ASP A 99 1.15 16.02 -6.15
C ASP A 99 0.03 15.01 -6.40
N ASP A 100 0.34 13.91 -7.10
CA ASP A 100 -0.60 12.83 -7.35
C ASP A 100 -0.89 12.02 -6.09
N VAL A 101 0.08 11.73 -5.22
CA VAL A 101 -0.16 11.14 -3.90
C VAL A 101 -1.10 12.02 -3.06
N ARG A 102 -0.85 13.35 -3.03
CA ARG A 102 -1.75 14.29 -2.35
C ARG A 102 -3.15 14.31 -2.95
N LEU A 103 -3.26 14.18 -4.27
CA LEU A 103 -4.55 14.09 -4.97
C LEU A 103 -5.29 12.80 -4.60
N LEU A 104 -4.60 11.66 -4.60
CA LEU A 104 -5.18 10.37 -4.21
C LEU A 104 -5.68 10.40 -2.78
N GLN A 105 -4.92 10.98 -1.85
CA GLN A 105 -5.36 11.13 -0.46
C GLN A 105 -6.67 11.91 -0.34
N ARG A 106 -6.79 13.04 -1.06
CA ARG A 106 -8.02 13.85 -1.03
C ARG A 106 -9.22 13.13 -1.63
N ARG A 107 -9.01 12.39 -2.72
CA ARG A 107 -10.09 11.74 -3.48
C ARG A 107 -10.52 10.41 -2.86
N LEU A 108 -9.55 9.57 -2.51
CA LEU A 108 -9.78 8.19 -2.07
C LEU A 108 -9.82 8.04 -0.55
N LYS A 109 -9.27 9.00 0.20
CA LYS A 109 -9.23 8.99 1.68
C LYS A 109 -8.71 7.65 2.24
N PRO A 110 -7.51 7.21 1.83
CA PRO A 110 -6.93 5.96 2.33
C PRO A 110 -6.83 6.00 3.85
N ARG A 111 -6.96 4.84 4.49
CA ARG A 111 -6.87 4.67 5.95
C ARG A 111 -5.48 4.95 6.47
N GLY A 112 -4.47 4.65 5.67
CA GLY A 112 -3.08 4.95 5.96
C GLY A 112 -2.29 5.23 4.69
N VAL A 113 -1.30 6.12 4.80
CA VAL A 113 -0.36 6.45 3.74
C VAL A 113 1.05 6.33 4.31
N HIS A 114 1.92 5.61 3.60
CA HIS A 114 3.31 5.45 4.02
C HIS A 114 4.29 5.70 2.88
N MET A 115 5.39 6.39 3.19
CA MET A 115 6.52 6.56 2.29
C MET A 115 7.64 5.63 2.74
N PHE A 116 8.08 4.73 1.87
CA PHE A 116 9.27 3.92 2.09
C PHE A 116 10.46 4.49 1.33
N GLY A 117 11.67 4.20 1.83
CA GLY A 117 12.87 4.37 1.02
C GLY A 117 12.82 3.49 -0.24
N GLY A 118 13.48 3.95 -1.31
CA GLY A 118 13.62 3.17 -2.55
C GLY A 118 15.04 2.63 -2.71
N GLN A 119 15.25 1.81 -3.73
CA GLN A 119 16.58 1.38 -4.16
C GLN A 119 16.97 2.07 -5.47
N LEU A 120 18.19 2.60 -5.52
CA LEU A 120 18.85 3.00 -6.78
C LEU A 120 19.97 2.03 -7.10
N ALA A 121 19.66 1.09 -7.97
CA ALA A 121 20.66 0.38 -8.75
C ALA A 121 20.98 1.20 -10.01
N THR A 122 22.26 1.37 -10.32
CA THR A 122 22.70 2.00 -11.58
C THR A 122 22.67 1.01 -12.74
N ALA A 123 22.73 -0.29 -12.44
CA ALA A 123 22.51 -1.36 -13.40
C ALA A 123 21.08 -1.28 -13.94
N GLY A 124 20.92 -1.34 -15.26
CA GLY A 124 19.60 -1.31 -15.92
C GLY A 124 19.02 0.09 -16.22
N LEU A 125 19.66 1.17 -15.77
CA LEU A 125 19.20 2.52 -16.11
C LEU A 125 19.46 2.86 -17.59
N GLY A 126 18.50 3.53 -18.24
CA GLY A 126 18.67 4.17 -19.53
C GLY A 126 19.48 5.47 -19.45
N MET A 127 19.80 6.07 -20.61
CA MET A 127 20.56 7.33 -20.65
C MET A 127 19.83 8.48 -19.93
N ALA A 128 18.52 8.64 -20.16
CA ALA A 128 17.72 9.68 -19.50
C ALA A 128 17.68 9.52 -17.97
N GLU A 129 17.59 8.29 -17.47
CA GLU A 129 17.58 8.01 -16.03
C GLU A 129 18.95 8.30 -15.40
N ARG A 130 20.04 7.93 -16.08
CA ARG A 130 21.39 8.30 -15.65
C ARG A 130 21.58 9.81 -15.57
N SER A 131 21.07 10.56 -16.56
CA SER A 131 21.11 12.03 -16.54
C SER A 131 20.31 12.61 -15.37
N LEU A 132 19.13 12.06 -15.05
CA LEU A 132 18.34 12.49 -13.91
C LEU A 132 19.07 12.23 -12.58
N VAL A 133 19.62 11.02 -12.40
CA VAL A 133 20.42 10.64 -11.22
C VAL A 133 21.59 11.59 -11.02
N ALA A 134 22.31 11.92 -12.09
CA ALA A 134 23.42 12.87 -12.05
C ALA A 134 22.96 14.30 -11.69
N ALA A 135 21.86 14.77 -12.30
CA ALA A 135 21.33 16.11 -12.07
C ALA A 135 20.87 16.34 -10.63
N VAL A 136 20.33 15.31 -9.97
CA VAL A 136 19.89 15.38 -8.57
C VAL A 136 20.97 14.95 -7.56
N GLY A 137 22.13 14.50 -8.05
CA GLY A 137 23.21 13.99 -7.21
C GLY A 137 22.81 12.77 -6.37
N ALA A 138 21.92 11.92 -6.88
CA ALA A 138 21.47 10.74 -6.17
C ALA A 138 22.61 9.72 -6.06
N VAL A 139 22.81 9.19 -4.86
CA VAL A 139 23.82 8.18 -4.57
C VAL A 139 23.18 6.80 -4.75
N PRO A 140 23.80 5.88 -5.51
CA PRO A 140 23.33 4.50 -5.59
C PRO A 140 23.32 3.85 -4.21
N GLY A 141 22.29 3.06 -3.93
CA GLY A 141 22.10 2.43 -2.63
C GLY A 141 20.72 1.83 -2.47
N ASP A 142 20.60 0.96 -1.47
CA ASP A 142 19.31 0.47 -0.99
C ASP A 142 18.95 1.23 0.28
N TYR A 143 17.83 1.95 0.22
CA TYR A 143 17.32 2.73 1.34
C TYR A 143 16.02 2.14 1.91
N ARG A 144 15.64 0.95 1.45
CA ARG A 144 14.45 0.26 1.96
C ARG A 144 14.70 -0.23 3.37
N ASP A 145 13.75 0.09 4.24
CA ASP A 145 13.68 -0.43 5.60
C ASP A 145 12.58 -1.49 5.65
N PHE A 146 12.97 -2.76 5.51
CA PHE A 146 12.00 -3.86 5.51
C PHE A 146 11.41 -4.13 6.91
N GLU A 147 12.09 -3.71 7.99
CA GLU A 147 11.50 -3.76 9.33
C GLU A 147 10.34 -2.76 9.44
N ALA A 148 10.50 -1.56 8.88
CA ALA A 148 9.41 -0.59 8.76
C ALA A 148 8.27 -1.07 7.86
N VAL A 149 8.58 -1.76 6.74
CA VAL A 149 7.57 -2.37 5.86
C VAL A 149 6.76 -3.42 6.62
N ASP A 150 7.43 -4.32 7.33
CA ASP A 150 6.79 -5.38 8.09
C ASP A 150 5.93 -4.82 9.21
N SER A 151 6.43 -3.82 9.96
CA SER A 151 5.65 -3.17 11.02
C SER A 151 4.40 -2.47 10.49
N TRP A 152 4.49 -1.81 9.33
CA TRP A 152 3.31 -1.19 8.72
C TRP A 152 2.30 -2.23 8.22
N ALA A 153 2.77 -3.35 7.67
CA ALA A 153 1.92 -4.45 7.26
C ALA A 153 1.19 -5.11 8.46
N GLU A 154 1.86 -5.26 9.60
CA GLU A 154 1.26 -5.73 10.85
C GLU A 154 0.16 -4.79 11.34
N GLN A 155 0.36 -3.47 11.25
CA GLN A 155 -0.68 -2.47 11.58
C GLN A 155 -1.91 -2.64 10.68
N ILE A 156 -1.71 -2.80 9.37
CA ILE A 156 -2.80 -3.08 8.43
C ILE A 156 -3.55 -4.37 8.83
N ALA A 157 -2.84 -5.44 9.16
CA ALA A 157 -3.46 -6.70 9.59
C ALA A 157 -4.31 -6.53 10.86
N VAL A 158 -3.84 -5.75 11.83
CA VAL A 158 -4.61 -5.42 13.05
C VAL A 158 -5.89 -4.68 12.70
N GLU A 159 -5.83 -3.66 11.85
CA GLU A 159 -7.00 -2.90 11.40
C GLU A 159 -8.00 -3.79 10.64
N LEU A 160 -7.51 -4.68 9.76
CA LEU A 160 -8.34 -5.63 9.02
C LEU A 160 -9.05 -6.62 9.94
N ARG A 161 -8.37 -7.12 10.98
CA ARG A 161 -8.97 -7.99 12.01
C ARG A 161 -10.02 -7.28 12.86
N ALA A 162 -9.80 -6.01 13.18
CA ALA A 162 -10.77 -5.20 13.91
C ALA A 162 -12.06 -5.01 13.08
N LYS A 163 -11.94 -4.84 11.76
CA LYS A 163 -13.09 -4.78 10.84
C LYS A 163 -13.80 -6.14 10.69
N ALA A 164 -13.04 -7.24 10.68
CA ALA A 164 -13.58 -8.58 10.49
C ALA A 164 -14.42 -9.10 11.67
N ARG A 165 -14.25 -8.52 12.87
CA ARG A 165 -15.11 -8.79 14.03
C ARG A 165 -16.32 -7.85 13.96
N PRO A 166 -17.53 -8.32 13.61
CA PRO A 166 -18.73 -7.53 13.86
C PRO A 166 -18.80 -7.28 15.37
N GLY A 167 -19.20 -6.08 15.78
CA GLY A 167 -19.31 -5.72 17.20
C GLY A 167 -19.97 -6.86 17.99
N ILE A 168 -19.32 -7.30 19.07
CA ILE A 168 -19.97 -8.15 20.05
C ILE A 168 -21.14 -7.33 20.58
N GLU A 169 -22.34 -7.62 20.09
CA GLU A 169 -23.56 -7.13 20.69
C GLU A 169 -23.67 -7.83 22.04
N ILE A 170 -23.19 -7.17 23.09
CA ILE A 170 -23.39 -7.62 24.46
C ILE A 170 -24.90 -7.50 24.68
N PRO A 171 -25.65 -8.62 24.83
CA PRO A 171 -27.07 -8.50 25.13
C PRO A 171 -27.20 -7.70 26.43
N PRO A 172 -28.15 -6.75 26.52
CA PRO A 172 -28.31 -5.92 27.70
C PRO A 172 -28.45 -6.83 28.92
N SER A 173 -27.57 -6.63 29.90
CA SER A 173 -27.54 -7.35 31.17
C SER A 173 -28.88 -7.20 31.88
N GLY A 174 -29.81 -8.12 31.66
CA GLY A 174 -31.17 -7.93 32.16
C GLY A 174 -32.17 -9.07 32.07
N GLN A 175 -31.84 -10.26 31.54
CA GLN A 175 -32.76 -11.40 31.57
C GLN A 175 -32.07 -12.72 31.86
N TRP A 176 -31.75 -12.94 33.14
CA TRP A 176 -31.81 -14.28 33.71
C TRP A 176 -33.18 -14.42 34.39
N ARG A 177 -34.22 -14.80 33.63
CA ARG A 177 -35.46 -15.31 34.23
C ARG A 177 -35.26 -16.80 34.46
N GLY A 178 -35.39 -17.17 35.74
CA GLY A 178 -34.96 -18.45 36.28
C GLY A 178 -35.65 -19.66 35.68
N LEU A 179 -34.89 -20.75 35.70
CA LEU A 179 -35.39 -22.12 35.71
C LEU A 179 -34.54 -22.91 36.71
N GLY A 180 -35.17 -23.38 37.78
CA GLY A 180 -34.62 -24.36 38.73
C GLY A 180 -35.67 -24.70 39.78
N PRO A 181 -35.94 -25.99 40.05
CA PRO A 181 -37.30 -26.52 40.07
C PRO A 181 -37.90 -26.73 41.46
N ALA A 182 -39.19 -27.06 41.45
CA ALA A 182 -40.02 -27.46 42.59
C ALA A 182 -39.44 -28.63 43.39
#